data_AF-A0A7Z9VJL4-F1
#
_entry.id   AF-A0A7Z9VJL4-F1
#
_cell.length_a   1.000
_cell.length_b   1.000
_cell.length_c   1.000
_cell.angle_alpha   90.00
_cell.angle_beta   90.00
_cell.angle_gamma   90.00
#
_symmetry.space_group_name_H-M   'P 1'
#
loop_
_entity.id
_entity.type
_entity.pdbx_description
1 polymer ?
#
loop_
_entity_poly.entity_id
_entity_poly.type
_entity_poly.pdbx_seq_one_letter_code
_entity_poly.pdbx_strand_id
1 'polypeptide(L)' 'MMREMFSLEFVHPSAFYLIGGLLIPLLKGRVRQGYMLLIALLAFFAVVSMPHGTFGVYTFLDWKLTFGNVDKLS' A
#
# COMPACT_ATOMS: atom_id res chain seq x y z
N MET A 1 22.43 -0.53 6.63
CA MET A 1 21.84 -0.75 5.29
C MET A 1 20.47 -1.42 5.33
N MET A 2 20.18 -2.37 6.24
CA MET A 2 18.87 -3.04 6.34
C MET A 2 17.80 -2.31 7.19
N ARG A 3 18.15 -1.19 7.83
CA ARG A 3 17.23 -0.42 8.71
C ARG A 3 16.28 0.53 7.97
N GLU A 4 16.59 0.87 6.72
CA GLU A 4 15.72 1.70 5.85
C GLU A 4 14.57 0.89 5.21
N MET A 5 14.62 -0.45 5.30
CA MET A 5 13.65 -1.35 4.66
C MET A 5 12.29 -1.38 5.38
N PHE A 6 12.29 -1.01 6.66
CA PHE A 6 11.13 -0.99 7.55
C PHE A 6 11.07 0.33 8.32
N SER A 7 11.34 1.46 7.66
CA SER A 7 10.84 2.71 8.22
C SER A 7 9.31 2.61 8.24
N LEU A 8 8.71 2.71 9.43
CA LEU A 8 7.26 2.75 9.63
C LEU A 8 6.58 3.88 8.83
N GLU A 9 7.38 4.75 8.21
CA GLU A 9 6.97 5.86 7.34
C GLU A 9 6.44 5.41 5.98
N PHE A 10 6.72 4.17 5.51
CA PHE A 10 6.25 3.69 4.21
C PHE A 10 5.37 2.43 4.31
N VAL A 11 4.07 2.65 4.50
CA VAL A 11 3.05 1.59 4.36
C VAL A 11 2.44 1.67 2.96
N HIS A 12 2.86 0.79 2.05
CA HIS A 12 2.32 0.80 0.68
C HIS A 12 0.79 0.50 0.68
N PRO A 13 -0.06 1.27 -0.01
CA PRO A 13 -1.52 1.13 0.09
C PRO A 13 -2.02 -0.23 -0.39
N SER A 14 -1.29 -0.86 -1.31
CA SER A 14 -1.58 -2.23 -1.76
C SER A 14 -1.51 -3.28 -0.64
N ALA A 15 -0.81 -3.02 0.46
CA ALA A 15 -0.76 -3.95 1.60
C ALA A 15 -2.16 -4.19 2.19
N PHE A 16 -3.01 -3.16 2.24
CA PHE A 16 -4.40 -3.29 2.67
C PHE A 16 -5.19 -4.22 1.75
N TYR A 17 -4.98 -4.14 0.44
CA TYR A 17 -5.64 -5.01 -0.52
C TYR A 17 -5.09 -6.44 -0.49
N LEU A 18 -3.77 -6.60 -0.38
CA LEU A 18 -3.13 -7.93 -0.35
C LEU A 18 -3.52 -8.70 0.90
N ILE A 19 -3.41 -8.07 2.08
CA ILE A 19 -3.72 -8.71 3.36
C ILE A 19 -5.24 -8.82 3.54
N GLY A 20 -5.97 -7.73 3.31
CA GLY A 20 -7.42 -7.73 3.43
C GLY A 20 -8.11 -8.64 2.41
N GLY A 21 -7.55 -8.76 1.21
CA GLY A 21 -8.04 -9.64 0.16
C GLY A 21 -8.09 -11.10 0.56
N LEU A 22 -7.14 -11.57 1.37
CA LEU A 22 -7.08 -12.95 1.84
C LEU A 22 -8.30 -13.35 2.70
N LEU A 23 -8.93 -12.37 3.37
CA LEU A 23 -10.10 -12.61 4.22
C LEU A 23 -11.43 -12.58 3.44
N ILE A 24 -11.47 -11.97 2.25
CA ILE A 24 -12.67 -11.87 1.41
C ILE A 24 -13.34 -13.24 1.14
N PRO A 25 -12.64 -14.33 0.76
CA PRO A 25 -13.30 -15.61 0.47
C PRO A 25 -13.99 -16.25 1.68
N LEU A 26 -13.61 -15.85 2.89
CA LEU A 26 -14.22 -16.36 4.13
C LEU A 26 -15.53 -15.63 4.48
N LEU A 27 -15.78 -14.46 3.90
CA LEU A 27 -16.94 -13.61 4.17
C LEU A 27 -18.06 -13.85 3.15
N LYS A 28 -19.32 -13.75 3.58
CA LYS A 28 -20.50 -13.97 2.74
C LYS A 28 -21.52 -12.84 2.85
N GLY A 29 -22.38 -12.73 1.82
CA GLY A 29 -23.49 -11.79 1.78
C GLY A 29 -23.09 -10.33 1.98
N ARG A 30 -23.90 -9.58 2.74
CA ARG A 30 -23.70 -8.15 3.01
C ARG A 30 -22.43 -7.84 3.81
N VAL A 31 -21.97 -8.78 4.64
CA VAL A 31 -20.73 -8.61 5.43
C VAL A 31 -19.52 -8.52 4.50
N ARG A 32 -19.46 -9.39 3.49
CA ARG A 32 -18.39 -9.32 2.46
C ARG A 32 -18.40 -7.98 1.74
N GLN A 33 -19.57 -7.46 1.38
CA GLN A 33 -19.69 -6.17 0.70
C GLN A 33 -19.19 -5.02 1.58
N GLY A 34 -19.64 -4.95 2.83
CA GLY A 34 -19.16 -3.95 3.78
C GLY A 34 -17.66 -4.03 4.02
N TYR A 35 -17.11 -5.24 4.12
CA TYR A 35 -15.68 -5.46 4.29
C TYR A 35 -14.85 -5.03 3.08
N MET A 36 -15.30 -5.33 1.85
CA MET A 36 -14.60 -4.87 0.64
C MET A 36 -14.58 -3.34 0.55
N LEU A 37 -15.69 -2.68 0.90
CA LEU A 37 -15.74 -1.21 0.98
C LEU A 37 -14.78 -0.68 2.06
N LEU A 38 -14.74 -1.32 3.23
CA LEU A 38 -13.83 -0.95 4.30
C LEU A 38 -12.36 -1.01 3.84
N ILE A 39 -11.95 -2.10 3.18
CA ILE A 39 -10.58 -2.22 2.64
C ILE A 39 -10.28 -1.09 1.65
N ALA A 40 -11.21 -0.83 0.72
CA ALA A 40 -11.02 0.21 -0.27
C ALA A 40 -10.87 1.60 0.37
N LEU A 41 -11.67 1.90 1.39
CA LEU A 41 -11.56 3.15 2.16
C LEU A 41 -10.24 3.24 2.92
N LEU A 42 -9.80 2.16 3.57
CA LEU A 42 -8.51 2.14 4.29
C LEU A 42 -7.34 2.38 3.34
N ALA A 43 -7.33 1.71 2.18
CA ALA A 43 -6.31 1.93 1.17
C ALA A 43 -6.34 3.37 0.62
N PHE A 44 -7.53 3.92 0.39
CA PHE A 44 -7.69 5.31 -0.04
C PHE A 44 -7.15 6.30 0.99
N PHE A 45 -7.52 6.15 2.27
CA PHE A 45 -6.99 7.01 3.34
C PHE A 45 -5.48 6.88 3.50
N ALA A 46 -4.92 5.68 3.28
CA ALA A 46 -3.49 5.48 3.27
C ALA A 46 -2.81 6.30 2.16
N VAL A 47 -3.34 6.30 0.93
CA VAL A 47 -2.83 7.14 -0.17
C VAL A 47 -2.93 8.63 0.16
N VAL A 48 -4.09 9.09 0.64
CA VAL A 48 -4.32 10.51 0.94
C VAL A 48 -3.39 11.02 2.04
N SER A 49 -3.03 10.16 2.99
CA SER A 49 -2.15 10.51 4.11
C SER A 49 -0.67 10.36 3.79
N MET A 50 -0.31 9.89 2.58
CA MET A 50 1.09 9.70 2.21
C MET A 50 1.81 11.04 2.01
N PRO A 51 3.00 11.23 2.60
CA PRO A 51 3.84 12.37 2.28
C PRO A 51 4.36 12.23 0.84
N HIS A 52 4.50 13.37 0.15
CA HIS A 52 5.11 13.41 -1.19
C HIS A 52 6.58 12.97 -1.13
N GLY A 53 7.00 12.17 -2.11
CA GLY A 53 8.37 11.67 -2.17
C GLY A 53 8.52 10.34 -2.90
N THR A 54 9.78 9.90 -3.04
CA THR A 54 10.11 8.57 -3.56
C THR A 54 10.53 7.66 -2.41
N PHE A 55 9.89 6.51 -2.32
CA PHE A 55 10.09 5.51 -1.29
C PHE A 55 10.47 4.18 -1.92
N GLY A 56 11.22 3.36 -1.16
CA GLY A 56 11.64 2.03 -1.62
C GLY A 56 12.41 2.11 -2.94
N VAL A 57 13.48 2.89 -2.97
CA VAL A 57 14.35 2.97 -4.16
C VAL A 57 15.49 1.96 -4.00
N TYR A 58 15.61 1.03 -4.94
CA TYR A 58 16.64 0.00 -4.92
C TYR A 58 17.33 -0.11 -6.28
N THR A 59 18.65 -0.27 -6.29
CA THR A 59 19.40 -0.50 -7.52
C THR A 59 19.63 -2.00 -7.69
N PHE A 60 19.11 -2.57 -8.78
CA PHE A 60 19.25 -3.98 -9.12
C PHE A 60 19.71 -4.13 -10.57
N LEU A 61 20.84 -4.82 -10.80
CA LEU A 61 21.44 -4.99 -12.13
C LEU A 61 21.71 -3.65 -12.86
N ASP A 62 22.12 -2.60 -12.13
CA ASP A 62 22.25 -1.22 -12.61
C ASP A 62 20.92 -0.51 -12.96
N TRP A 63 19.78 -1.13 -12.66
CA TRP A 63 18.46 -0.50 -12.79
C TRP A 63 17.99 0.09 -11.47
N LYS A 64 17.52 1.33 -11.50
CA LYS A 64 16.91 1.99 -10.34
C LYS A 64 15.42 1.63 -10.25
N LEU A 65 15.08 0.65 -9.42
CA LEU A 65 13.72 0.25 -9.09
C LEU A 65 13.15 1.23 -8.05
N THR A 66 12.01 1.84 -8.34
CA THR A 66 11.28 2.71 -7.39
C THR A 66 9.95 2.05 -7.05
N PHE A 67 9.79 1.63 -5.80
CA PHE A 67 8.58 0.92 -5.35
C PHE A 67 7.44 1.85 -4.92
N GLY A 68 7.73 3.12 -4.60
CA GLY A 68 6.71 4.14 -4.35
C GLY A 68 7.17 5.50 -4.83
N ASN A 69 6.34 6.16 -5.63
CA ASN A 69 6.54 7.56 -6.02
C ASN A 69 5.20 8.27 -5.79
N VAL A 70 5.20 9.24 -4.89
CA VAL A 70 4.04 10.04 -4.54
C VAL A 70 4.31 11.46 -5.02
N ASP A 71 3.80 11.79 -6.20
CA ASP A 71 3.89 13.13 -6.78
C ASP A 71 2.69 13.99 -6.31
N LYS A 72 2.78 15.30 -6.54
CA LYS A 72 1.71 16.26 -6.23
C LYS A 72 0.82 16.53 -7.45
N LEU A 73 1.29 16.19 -8.64
CA LEU A 73 0.63 16.41 -9.93
C LEU A 73 0.30 15.10 -10.67
N SER A 74 0.56 13.93 -10.08
CA SER A 74 0.34 12.61 -10.70
C SER A 74 -0.18 11.60 -9.70
#